data_AF-A0A915DFN7-F1
#
_entry.id   AF-A0A915DFN7-F1
#
_cell.length_a   1.000
_cell.length_b   1.000
_cell.length_c   1.000
_cell.angle_alpha   90.00
_cell.angle_beta   90.00
_cell.angle_gamma   90.00
#
_symmetry.space_group_name_H-M   'P 1'
#
loop_
_entity.id
_entity.type
_entity.pdbx_description
1 polymer ?
#
loop_
_entity_poly.entity_id
_entity_poly.type
_entity_poly.pdbx_seq_one_letter_code
_entity_poly.pdbx_strand_id
1 'polypeptide(L)'
;MGKILEQIHAARIIHADVKPDNVMIVTRGISDSTDSLEQVFSTATIKIIDFGRAIDMQYAPKQEFIGRAGTKCFDCIEMISNMPWNYQTDFFGLDGNKIRPVKQIKRRLAMRSMWLDIFDSFLNIPDCKSLPSWPRFNSFIEEQLKSSIEAEPLEWKKGVERFNNYVKAR
;
A
#
# COMPACT_ATOMS: atom_id res chain seq x y z
N MET A 1 -1.31 -3.90 4.03
CA MET A 1 -2.00 -3.07 3.03
C MET A 1 -2.06 -3.76 1.67
N GLY A 2 -0.92 -4.09 1.05
CA GLY A 2 -0.88 -4.80 -0.24
C GLY A 2 -1.75 -6.06 -0.30
N LYS A 3 -1.68 -6.93 0.72
CA LYS A 3 -2.57 -8.11 0.85
C LYS A 3 -4.07 -7.77 0.86
N ILE A 4 -4.47 -6.60 1.37
CA ILE A 4 -5.89 -6.18 1.39
C ILE A 4 -6.29 -5.68 0.00
N LEU A 5 -5.47 -4.83 -0.64
CA LEU A 5 -5.73 -4.32 -1.98
C LEU A 5 -5.74 -5.45 -3.02
N GLU A 6 -4.90 -6.47 -2.86
CA GLU A 6 -4.95 -7.70 -3.66
C GLU A 6 -6.34 -8.34 -3.64
N GLN A 7 -6.93 -8.49 -2.45
CA GLN A 7 -8.26 -9.10 -2.29
C GLN A 7 -9.37 -8.20 -2.83
N ILE A 8 -9.27 -6.88 -2.64
CA ILE A 8 -10.20 -5.91 -3.21
C ILE A 8 -10.19 -5.98 -4.75
N HIS A 9 -8.99 -6.02 -5.36
CA HIS A 9 -8.84 -6.12 -6.82
C HIS A 9 -9.30 -7.49 -7.34
N ALA A 10 -9.03 -8.58 -6.60
CA ALA A 10 -9.53 -9.92 -6.93
C ALA A 10 -11.07 -9.98 -6.91
N ALA A 11 -11.72 -9.20 -6.04
CA ALA A 11 -13.17 -9.03 -6.02
C ALA A 11 -13.72 -8.14 -7.16
N ARG A 12 -12.85 -7.66 -8.05
CA ARG A 12 -13.15 -6.70 -9.14
C ARG A 12 -13.67 -5.36 -8.60
N ILE A 13 -13.06 -4.87 -7.52
CA ILE A 13 -13.36 -3.55 -6.96
C ILE A 13 -12.11 -2.68 -7.08
N ILE A 14 -12.29 -1.41 -7.42
CA ILE A 14 -11.29 -0.36 -7.26
C ILE A 14 -11.73 0.46 -6.05
N HIS A 15 -10.86 0.68 -5.06
CA HIS A 15 -11.22 1.50 -3.90
C HIS A 15 -11.32 2.98 -4.26
N ALA A 16 -10.42 3.47 -5.12
CA ALA A 16 -10.39 4.83 -5.69
C ALA A 16 -10.31 5.98 -4.67
N ASP A 17 -9.87 5.66 -3.45
CA ASP A 17 -9.63 6.63 -2.36
C ASP A 17 -8.67 6.05 -1.30
N VAL A 18 -7.65 5.33 -1.74
CA VAL A 18 -6.64 4.77 -0.83
C VAL A 18 -5.78 5.91 -0.28
N LYS A 19 -5.92 6.21 1.02
CA LYS A 19 -5.17 7.25 1.73
C LYS A 19 -5.07 6.94 3.22
N PRO A 20 -4.12 7.54 3.97
CA PRO A 20 -3.94 7.24 5.39
C PRO A 20 -5.21 7.41 6.25
N ASP A 21 -6.06 8.39 5.93
CA ASP A 21 -7.33 8.65 6.63
C ASP A 21 -8.34 7.51 6.51
N ASN A 22 -8.27 6.75 5.41
CA ASN A 22 -9.17 5.62 5.12
C ASN A 22 -8.58 4.28 5.60
N VAL A 23 -7.63 4.33 6.53
CA VAL A 23 -6.98 3.15 7.11
C VAL A 23 -7.15 3.18 8.62
N MET A 24 -7.82 2.16 9.14
CA MET A 24 -8.06 2.02 10.57
C MET A 24 -7.14 0.95 11.16
N ILE A 25 -6.49 1.27 12.26
CA ILE A 25 -5.77 0.29 13.09
C ILE A 25 -6.82 -0.43 13.93
N VAL A 26 -6.87 -1.76 13.83
CA VAL A 26 -7.90 -2.60 14.49
C VAL A 26 -7.34 -3.50 15.58
N THR A 27 -6.02 -3.57 15.69
CA THR A 27 -5.36 -4.31 16.77
C THR A 27 -5.14 -3.43 17.99
N ARG A 28 -5.05 -4.04 19.18
CA ARG A 28 -4.58 -3.40 20.43
C ARG A 28 -3.06 -3.37 20.57
N GLY A 29 -2.36 -3.88 19.56
CA GLY A 29 -0.91 -3.98 19.50
C GLY A 29 -0.48 -5.23 18.72
N ILE A 30 0.77 -5.28 18.32
CA ILE A 30 1.43 -6.50 17.83
C ILE A 30 2.02 -7.17 19.08
N SER A 31 1.87 -8.47 19.30
CA SER A 31 2.33 -9.06 20.58
C SER A 31 3.83 -8.79 20.80
N ASP A 32 4.18 -8.33 22.01
CA ASP A 32 5.57 -7.97 22.37
C ASP A 32 6.43 -9.22 22.66
N SER A 33 5.80 -10.38 22.83
CA SER A 33 6.46 -11.62 23.24
C SER A 33 5.72 -12.84 22.68
N THR A 34 6.49 -13.73 22.05
CA THR A 34 6.16 -15.12 21.62
C THR A 34 5.54 -15.39 20.25
N ASP A 35 5.15 -14.39 19.47
CA ASP A 35 4.68 -14.69 18.12
C ASP A 35 5.85 -14.97 17.15
N SER A 36 5.77 -16.07 16.41
CA SER A 36 6.64 -16.30 15.27
C SER A 36 6.46 -15.17 14.25
N LEU A 37 7.47 -14.89 13.42
CA LEU A 37 7.33 -13.91 12.33
C LEU A 37 6.07 -14.19 11.48
N GLU A 38 5.72 -15.46 11.32
CA GLU A 38 4.52 -15.91 10.62
C GLU A 38 3.21 -15.47 11.30
N GLN A 39 3.14 -15.50 12.63
CA GLN A 39 2.00 -14.97 13.38
C GLN A 39 1.88 -13.45 13.24
N VAL A 40 3.01 -12.74 13.23
CA VAL A 40 3.03 -11.28 12.98
C VAL A 40 2.49 -10.96 11.58
N PHE A 41 2.96 -11.68 10.54
CA PHE A 41 2.52 -11.45 9.15
C PHE A 41 1.09 -11.91 8.85
N SER A 42 0.52 -12.80 9.67
CA SER A 42 -0.87 -13.25 9.55
C SER A 42 -1.86 -12.47 10.41
N THR A 43 -1.38 -11.69 11.38
CA THR A 43 -2.26 -10.87 12.24
C THR A 43 -2.82 -9.68 11.48
N ALA A 44 -4.16 -9.58 11.44
CA ALA A 44 -4.86 -8.45 10.85
C ALA A 44 -4.73 -7.21 11.75
N THR A 45 -3.75 -6.35 11.47
CA THR A 45 -3.47 -5.14 12.26
C THR A 45 -4.24 -3.91 11.78
N ILE A 46 -4.61 -3.88 10.49
CA ILE A 46 -5.28 -2.76 9.84
C ILE A 46 -6.48 -3.20 9.01
N LYS A 47 -7.42 -2.29 8.80
CA LYS A 47 -8.51 -2.41 7.82
C LYS A 47 -8.55 -1.17 6.93
N ILE A 48 -8.91 -1.38 5.66
CA ILE A 48 -9.31 -0.29 4.77
C ILE A 48 -10.80 -0.02 4.98
N ILE A 49 -11.17 1.25 5.05
CA ILE A 49 -12.54 1.73 5.23
C ILE A 49 -12.89 2.78 4.15
N ASP A 50 -14.14 3.23 4.13
CA ASP A 50 -14.66 4.26 3.21
C ASP A 50 -14.62 3.88 1.72
N PHE A 51 -15.59 3.07 1.32
CA PHE A 51 -15.84 2.67 -0.06
C PHE A 51 -16.77 3.65 -0.80
N GLY A 52 -16.96 4.88 -0.31
CA GLY A 52 -17.89 5.85 -0.90
C GLY A 52 -17.55 6.25 -2.34
N ARG A 53 -16.29 6.01 -2.76
CA ARG A 53 -15.79 6.25 -4.12
C ARG A 53 -15.45 4.97 -4.88
N ALA A 54 -15.70 3.81 -4.27
CA ALA A 54 -15.30 2.54 -4.85
C ALA A 54 -16.07 2.27 -6.16
N ILE A 55 -15.37 1.65 -7.10
CA ILE A 55 -15.90 1.32 -8.42
C ILE A 55 -16.00 -0.20 -8.52
N ASP A 56 -17.22 -0.69 -8.75
CA ASP A 56 -17.48 -2.09 -9.02
C ASP A 56 -17.22 -2.40 -10.50
N MET A 57 -16.11 -3.06 -10.78
CA MET A 57 -15.68 -3.45 -12.13
C MET A 57 -16.42 -4.69 -12.64
N GLN A 58 -17.28 -5.32 -11.83
CA GLN A 58 -18.17 -6.38 -12.31
C GLN A 58 -19.19 -5.86 -13.32
N TYR A 59 -19.68 -4.63 -13.12
CA TYR A 59 -20.63 -3.95 -14.00
C TYR A 59 -19.97 -3.15 -15.13
N ALA A 60 -18.65 -2.94 -15.06
CA ALA A 60 -17.85 -2.25 -16.07
C ALA A 60 -16.62 -3.08 -16.48
N PRO A 61 -16.79 -4.34 -16.94
CA PRO A 61 -15.68 -5.21 -17.25
C PRO A 61 -14.87 -4.63 -18.42
N LYS A 62 -13.54 -4.55 -18.24
CA LYS A 62 -12.59 -3.98 -19.22
C LYS A 62 -12.76 -2.49 -19.49
N GLN A 63 -13.57 -1.78 -18.70
CA GLN A 63 -13.71 -0.35 -18.83
C GLN A 63 -12.43 0.36 -18.34
N GLU A 64 -12.06 1.41 -19.06
CA GLU A 64 -11.07 2.39 -18.63
C GLU A 64 -11.81 3.71 -18.40
N PHE A 65 -11.35 4.48 -17.42
CA PHE A 65 -11.94 5.75 -17.03
C PHE A 65 -11.06 6.90 -17.46
N ILE A 66 -11.68 8.03 -17.78
CA ILE A 66 -11.02 9.31 -18.03
C ILE A 66 -11.70 10.33 -17.14
N GLY A 67 -10.90 11.15 -16.46
CA GLY A 67 -11.40 12.16 -15.53
C GLY A 67 -10.56 12.23 -14.27
N ARG A 68 -10.92 13.16 -13.39
CA ARG A 68 -10.20 13.42 -12.13
C ARG A 68 -11.07 13.08 -10.94
N ALA A 69 -10.41 12.75 -9.82
CA ALA A 69 -11.09 12.52 -8.55
C ALA A 69 -11.71 13.80 -7.98
N GLY A 70 -11.20 14.97 -8.39
CA GLY A 70 -11.68 16.31 -8.01
C GLY A 70 -11.06 16.84 -6.72
N THR A 71 -10.32 16.01 -5.99
CA THR A 71 -9.63 16.36 -4.75
C THR A 71 -8.14 16.56 -5.05
N LYS A 72 -7.68 17.82 -5.06
CA LYS A 72 -6.26 18.13 -5.31
C LYS A 72 -5.39 17.32 -4.33
N CYS A 73 -4.35 16.67 -4.86
CA CYS A 73 -3.46 15.70 -4.20
C CYS A 73 -3.90 14.24 -4.20
N PHE A 74 -5.05 13.84 -4.77
CA PHE A 74 -5.45 12.43 -4.84
C PHE A 74 -5.70 11.94 -6.27
N ASP A 75 -5.44 12.80 -7.26
CA ASP A 75 -5.42 12.40 -8.66
C ASP A 75 -4.15 11.57 -8.91
N CYS A 76 -4.30 10.35 -9.44
CA CYS A 76 -3.16 9.54 -9.86
C CYS A 76 -2.47 10.11 -11.10
N ILE A 77 -1.34 9.53 -11.50
CA ILE A 77 -0.50 10.06 -12.59
C ILE A 77 -1.28 10.13 -13.90
N GLU A 78 -2.11 9.14 -14.17
CA GLU A 78 -2.98 9.07 -15.34
C GLU A 78 -4.06 10.17 -15.29
N MET A 79 -4.74 10.36 -14.15
CA MET A 79 -5.72 11.44 -13.97
C MET A 79 -5.12 12.84 -14.17
N ILE A 80 -3.89 13.05 -13.68
CA ILE A 80 -3.16 14.32 -13.83
C ILE A 80 -2.79 14.53 -15.31
N SER A 81 -2.33 13.47 -15.97
CA SER A 81 -1.87 13.47 -17.36
C SER A 81 -3.00 13.33 -18.38
N ASN A 82 -4.26 13.25 -17.93
CA ASN A 82 -5.45 13.02 -18.76
C ASN A 82 -5.36 11.74 -19.61
N MET A 83 -4.79 10.69 -19.02
CA MET A 83 -4.69 9.36 -19.60
C MET A 83 -5.78 8.43 -19.05
N PRO A 84 -6.15 7.36 -19.78
CA PRO A 84 -7.04 6.33 -19.27
C PRO A 84 -6.49 5.64 -18.02
N TRP A 85 -7.36 5.30 -17.06
CA TRP A 85 -6.99 4.62 -15.82
C TRP A 85 -8.06 3.63 -15.36
N ASN A 86 -7.65 2.65 -14.55
CA ASN A 86 -8.50 1.76 -13.78
C ASN A 86 -7.91 1.51 -12.37
N TYR A 87 -7.30 0.36 -12.10
CA TYR A 87 -6.75 -0.02 -10.81
C TYR A 87 -5.52 0.81 -10.39
N GLN A 88 -4.87 1.54 -11.31
CA GLN A 88 -3.68 2.37 -11.03
C GLN A 88 -3.89 3.37 -9.89
N THR A 89 -5.11 3.89 -9.71
CA THR A 89 -5.43 4.83 -8.63
C THR A 89 -5.15 4.25 -7.23
N ASP A 90 -5.38 2.95 -7.04
CA ASP A 90 -5.14 2.30 -5.74
C ASP A 90 -3.64 2.05 -5.49
N PHE A 91 -2.88 1.76 -6.55
CA PHE A 91 -1.41 1.68 -6.47
C PHE A 91 -0.81 3.03 -6.12
N PHE A 92 -1.27 4.10 -6.76
CA PHE A 92 -0.84 5.47 -6.47
C PHE A 92 -1.17 5.90 -5.03
N GLY A 93 -2.35 5.51 -4.53
CA GLY A 93 -2.76 5.80 -3.16
C GLY A 93 -1.87 5.13 -2.11
N LEU A 94 -1.38 3.92 -2.41
CA LEU A 94 -0.45 3.20 -1.54
C LEU A 94 0.91 3.91 -1.42
N ASP A 95 1.35 4.59 -2.48
CA ASP A 95 2.59 5.40 -2.50
C ASP A 95 2.43 6.78 -1.84
N GLY A 96 1.29 7.01 -1.19
CA GLY A 96 1.06 8.17 -0.34
C GLY A 96 0.54 9.39 -1.08
N ASN A 97 -0.12 9.19 -2.23
CA ASN A 97 -0.85 10.22 -2.97
C ASN A 97 -0.01 11.47 -3.32
N LYS A 98 1.31 11.30 -3.44
CA LYS A 98 2.23 12.40 -3.74
C LYS A 98 3.21 11.94 -4.79
N ILE A 99 3.19 12.61 -5.94
CA ILE A 99 4.28 12.48 -6.90
C ILE A 99 5.54 13.04 -6.23
N ARG A 100 6.45 12.15 -5.85
CA ARG A 100 7.77 12.50 -5.35
C ARG A 100 8.78 12.16 -6.43
N PRO A 101 9.57 13.12 -6.93
CA PRO A 101 10.71 12.78 -7.77
C PRO A 101 11.58 11.79 -7.00
N VAL A 102 11.99 10.68 -7.63
CA VAL A 102 12.88 9.66 -7.04
C VAL A 102 14.14 10.30 -6.41
N LYS A 103 14.62 11.42 -6.97
CA LYS A 103 15.72 12.24 -6.45
C LYS A 103 15.50 12.79 -5.02
N GLN A 104 14.27 12.89 -4.54
CA GLN A 104 13.93 13.37 -3.20
C GLN A 104 13.91 12.27 -2.13
N ILE A 105 14.05 10.99 -2.51
CA ILE A 105 14.11 9.89 -1.56
C ILE A 105 15.47 9.92 -0.85
N LYS A 106 15.43 10.12 0.48
CA LYS A 106 16.63 10.24 1.31
C LYS A 106 17.50 9.00 1.18
N ARG A 107 18.81 9.19 0.99
CA ARG A 107 19.80 8.09 0.92
C ARG A 107 19.78 7.19 2.17
N ARG A 108 19.45 7.77 3.33
CA ARG A 108 19.34 7.09 4.63
C ARG A 108 17.99 6.41 4.90
N LEU A 109 17.11 6.29 3.90
CA LEU A 109 15.87 5.55 4.07
C LEU A 109 16.20 4.07 4.25
N ALA A 110 15.71 3.45 5.33
CA ALA A 110 15.86 2.01 5.51
C ALA A 110 15.21 1.26 4.34
N MET A 111 15.84 0.18 3.87
CA MET A 111 15.36 -0.62 2.73
C MET A 111 15.13 0.23 1.47
N ARG A 112 15.98 1.25 1.23
CA ARG A 112 15.81 2.21 0.12
C ARG A 112 15.66 1.53 -1.24
N SER A 113 16.44 0.50 -1.54
CA SER A 113 16.34 -0.23 -2.83
C SER A 113 14.96 -0.81 -3.04
N MET A 114 14.44 -1.55 -2.04
CA MET A 114 13.08 -2.11 -2.07
C MET A 114 12.03 -1.02 -2.33
N TRP A 115 12.11 0.10 -1.62
CA TRP A 115 11.18 1.22 -1.82
C TRP A 115 11.27 1.83 -3.22
N LEU A 116 12.47 1.96 -3.78
CA LEU A 116 12.64 2.46 -5.15
C LEU A 116 12.01 1.54 -6.17
N ASP A 117 12.21 0.23 -6.04
CA ASP A 117 11.65 -0.76 -6.97
C ASP A 117 10.12 -0.77 -6.92
N ILE A 118 9.54 -0.62 -5.72
CA ILE A 118 8.09 -0.50 -5.51
C ILE A 118 7.56 0.78 -6.16
N PHE A 119 8.14 1.94 -5.83
CA PHE A 119 7.69 3.22 -6.37
C PHE A 119 7.84 3.28 -7.89
N ASP A 120 8.92 2.74 -8.44
CA ASP A 120 9.10 2.67 -9.89
C ASP A 120 8.00 1.84 -10.54
N SER A 121 7.65 0.70 -9.94
CA SER A 121 6.61 -0.19 -10.46
C SER A 121 5.20 0.38 -10.34
N PHE A 122 4.88 1.06 -9.24
CA PHE A 122 3.52 1.54 -8.94
C PHE A 122 3.23 2.91 -9.55
N LEU A 123 4.25 3.74 -9.78
CA LEU A 123 4.09 5.07 -10.36
C LEU A 123 4.31 5.11 -11.88
N ASN A 124 4.96 4.09 -12.47
CA ASN A 124 5.23 4.04 -13.91
C ASN A 124 4.50 2.88 -14.59
N ILE A 125 3.22 2.71 -14.28
CA ILE A 125 2.37 1.68 -14.92
C ILE A 125 2.12 2.11 -16.38
N PRO A 126 2.52 1.32 -17.39
CA PRO A 126 2.42 1.76 -18.79
C PRO A 126 0.99 1.94 -19.30
N ASP A 127 0.09 1.05 -18.89
CA ASP A 127 -1.31 1.02 -19.32
C ASP A 127 -2.19 0.19 -18.37
N CYS A 128 -3.51 0.26 -18.58
CA CYS A 128 -4.53 -0.45 -17.81
C CYS A 128 -4.48 -1.99 -17.89
N LYS A 129 -3.62 -2.57 -18.74
CA LYS A 129 -3.46 -4.01 -18.95
C LYS A 129 -2.15 -4.54 -18.36
N SER A 130 -1.21 -3.64 -18.06
CA SER A 130 0.14 -3.94 -17.60
C SER A 130 0.29 -3.66 -16.10
N LEU A 131 -0.73 -4.01 -15.31
CA LEU A 131 -0.76 -3.74 -13.87
C LEU A 131 0.33 -4.54 -13.12
N PRO A 132 0.96 -3.94 -12.10
CA PRO A 132 1.90 -4.64 -11.23
C PRO A 132 1.22 -5.80 -10.48
N SER A 133 1.94 -6.92 -10.30
CA SER A 133 1.40 -8.12 -9.65
C SER A 133 1.45 -8.02 -8.13
N TRP A 134 0.29 -7.89 -7.47
CA TRP A 134 0.20 -7.85 -6.00
C TRP A 134 0.90 -9.02 -5.29
N PRO A 135 0.69 -10.31 -5.68
CA PRO A 135 1.39 -11.43 -5.04
C PRO A 135 2.91 -11.27 -5.07
N ARG A 136 3.47 -10.81 -6.20
CA ARG A 136 4.91 -10.58 -6.34
C ARG A 136 5.41 -9.53 -5.35
N PHE A 137 4.73 -8.39 -5.22
CA PHE A 137 5.14 -7.33 -4.30
C PHE A 137 4.92 -7.71 -2.84
N ASN A 138 3.83 -8.41 -2.52
CA ASN A 138 3.57 -8.91 -1.18
C ASN A 138 4.67 -9.87 -0.72
N SER A 139 5.07 -10.83 -1.57
CA SER A 139 6.19 -11.74 -1.27
C SER A 139 7.51 -11.00 -1.17
N PHE A 140 7.80 -10.08 -2.10
CA PHE A 140 9.05 -9.29 -2.08
C PHE A 140 9.19 -8.48 -0.79
N ILE A 141 8.15 -7.76 -0.38
CA ILE A 141 8.16 -6.98 0.88
C ILE A 141 8.31 -7.93 2.08
N GLU A 142 7.60 -9.05 2.10
CA GLU A 142 7.65 -9.99 3.21
C GLU A 142 9.05 -10.62 3.37
N GLU A 143 9.70 -11.02 2.27
CA GLU A 143 11.07 -11.54 2.27
C GLU A 143 12.08 -10.50 2.75
N GLN A 144 11.99 -9.27 2.24
CA GLN A 144 12.89 -8.18 2.65
C GLN A 144 12.70 -7.82 4.13
N LEU A 145 11.47 -7.82 4.63
CA LEU A 145 11.17 -7.59 6.04
C LEU A 145 11.70 -8.74 6.92
N LYS A 146 11.49 -10.00 6.53
CA LYS A 146 12.04 -11.17 7.26
C LYS A 146 13.55 -11.06 7.39
N SER A 147 14.25 -10.84 6.28
CA SER A 147 15.71 -10.67 6.27
C SER A 147 16.16 -9.50 7.14
N SER A 148 15.45 -8.37 7.10
CA SER A 148 15.78 -7.21 7.95
C SER A 148 15.57 -7.49 9.44
N ILE A 149 14.52 -8.24 9.81
CA ILE A 149 14.24 -8.57 11.22
C ILE A 149 15.25 -9.58 11.75
N GLU A 150 15.66 -10.56 10.94
CA GLU A 150 16.70 -11.52 11.29
C GLU A 150 18.07 -10.86 11.48
N ALA A 151 18.38 -9.85 10.66
CA ALA A 151 19.63 -9.09 10.77
C ALA A 151 19.68 -8.20 12.03
N GLU A 152 18.58 -7.55 12.39
CA GLU A 152 18.52 -6.58 13.51
C GLU A 152 17.30 -6.82 14.43
N PRO A 153 17.24 -7.97 15.14
CA PRO A 153 16.04 -8.36 15.90
C PRO A 153 15.73 -7.43 17.08
N LEU A 154 16.75 -6.77 17.65
CA LEU A 154 16.55 -5.82 18.74
C LEU A 154 15.90 -4.51 18.25
N GLU A 155 16.27 -4.03 17.06
CA GLU A 155 15.66 -2.83 16.48
C GLU A 155 14.21 -3.10 16.08
N TRP A 156 13.90 -4.29 15.57
CA TRP A 156 12.52 -4.73 15.36
C TRP A 156 11.70 -4.67 16.65
N LYS A 157 12.19 -5.28 17.75
CA LYS A 157 11.49 -5.27 19.06
C LYS A 157 11.23 -3.85 19.55
N LYS A 158 12.23 -2.96 19.49
CA LYS A 158 12.06 -1.55 19.84
C LYS A 158 11.04 -0.85 18.95
N GLY A 159 10.98 -1.18 17.66
CA GLY A 159 10.00 -0.66 16.71
C GLY A 159 8.57 -1.06 17.08
N VAL A 160 8.37 -2.35 17.38
CA VAL A 160 7.08 -2.89 17.83
C VAL A 160 6.64 -2.27 19.14
N GLU A 161 7.54 -2.16 20.12
CA GLU A 161 7.25 -1.53 21.42
C GLU A 161 6.80 -0.07 21.23
N ARG A 162 7.50 0.71 20.39
CA ARG A 162 7.09 2.09 20.07
C ARG A 162 5.72 2.16 19.42
N PHE A 163 5.43 1.26 18.48
CA PHE A 163 4.12 1.19 17.83
C PHE A 163 3.02 0.87 18.84
N ASN A 164 3.22 -0.15 19.68
CA ASN A 164 2.25 -0.56 20.69
C ASN A 164 1.96 0.54 21.71
N ASN A 165 2.99 1.26 22.16
CA ASN A 165 2.83 2.39 23.05
C ASN A 165 2.00 3.51 22.41
N TYR A 166 2.18 3.77 21.12
CA TYR A 166 1.37 4.73 20.38
C TYR A 166 -0.10 4.31 20.24
N VAL A 167 -0.34 3.03 19.96
CA VAL A 167 -1.70 2.48 19.83
C VAL A 167 -2.43 2.50 21.17
N LYS A 168 -1.76 2.15 22.27
CA LYS A 168 -2.33 2.14 23.63
C LYS A 168 -2.62 3.54 24.18
N ALA A 169 -1.91 4.56 23.69
CA ALA A 169 -2.09 5.95 24.12
C ALA A 169 -3.26 6.66 23.41
N ARG A 170 -3.92 6.00 22.46
CA ARG A 170 -5.11 6.47 21.74
C ARG A 170 -6.36 5.76 22.25
#